data_AF-A0A7K0SHE5-F1
#
_entry.id   AF-A0A7K0SHE5-F1
#
_cell.length_a   1.000
_cell.length_b   1.000
_cell.length_c   1.000
_cell.angle_alpha   90.00
_cell.angle_beta   90.00
_cell.angle_gamma   90.00
#
_symmetry.space_group_name_H-M   'P 1'
#
loop_
_entity.id
_entity.type
_entity.pdbx_description
1 polymer ?
#
loop_
_entity_poly.entity_id
_entity_poly.type
_entity_poly.pdbx_seq_one_letter_code
_entity_poly.pdbx_strand_id
1 'polypeptide(L)'
;MANPIGTIPMIGGRLARSTFEPDLVMTDGEAMLVANALPVGVEGVEKVVEAWNPYRSMFDVVFSGRRHVMMGASQMDRFGNQNFACIGPMDKPKAQLLGFRGAPGNTIQNKTSFWIPMHSVKVFVERVDVVTGVGYDRAKALGAAGRFHRLGHVVTNLGVLDFETPDNTLRIRSLHPGVTADDLVAATGFDLVVPDDIPDTRAPTDAEMEIINTLDPRGLRGKEVPE
;
A
#
# COMPACT_ATOMS: atom_id res chain seq x y z
N MET A 1 -13.93 4.20 2.99
CA MET A 1 -13.12 3.65 4.11
C MET A 1 -11.69 3.48 3.66
N ALA A 2 -10.73 3.99 4.43
CA ALA A 2 -9.32 3.60 4.27
C ALA A 2 -9.00 2.41 5.17
N ASN A 3 -8.22 1.48 4.65
CA ASN A 3 -7.72 0.34 5.40
C ASN A 3 -6.21 0.20 5.16
N PRO A 4 -5.40 1.07 5.77
CA PRO A 4 -3.96 0.90 5.76
C PRO A 4 -3.53 -0.30 6.60
N ILE A 5 -2.44 -0.96 6.21
CA ILE A 5 -1.84 -2.10 6.91
C ILE A 5 -0.35 -1.80 7.10
N GLY A 6 0.10 -1.79 8.35
CA GLY A 6 1.49 -1.41 8.72
C GLY A 6 1.57 -0.05 9.42
N THR A 7 2.73 0.29 9.96
CA THR A 7 2.90 1.48 10.82
C THR A 7 2.79 2.76 10.01
N ILE A 8 3.63 2.93 8.98
CA ILE A 8 3.63 4.12 8.13
C ILE A 8 2.28 4.30 7.40
N PRO A 9 1.68 3.26 6.79
CA PRO A 9 0.34 3.40 6.20
C PRO A 9 -0.73 3.84 7.21
N MET A 10 -0.70 3.32 8.45
CA MET A 10 -1.65 3.71 9.49
C MET A 10 -1.46 5.17 9.90
N ILE A 11 -0.22 5.63 10.05
CA ILE A 11 0.10 7.05 10.30
C ILE A 11 -0.42 7.89 9.14
N GLY A 12 -0.13 7.52 7.89
CA GLY A 12 -0.56 8.25 6.69
C GLY A 12 -2.09 8.36 6.57
N GLY A 13 -2.82 7.28 6.79
CA GLY A 13 -4.29 7.29 6.76
C GLY A 13 -4.89 8.15 7.88
N ARG A 14 -4.30 8.11 9.09
CA ARG A 14 -4.74 8.94 10.22
C ARG A 14 -4.38 10.42 10.02
N LEU A 15 -3.21 10.71 9.45
CA LEU A 15 -2.80 12.07 9.07
C LEU A 15 -3.77 12.65 8.05
N ALA A 16 -4.09 11.91 6.98
CA ALA A 16 -5.04 12.33 5.97
C ALA A 16 -6.40 12.67 6.60
N ARG A 17 -6.90 11.81 7.49
CA ARG A 17 -8.14 12.07 8.22
C ARG A 17 -8.08 13.32 9.10
N SER A 18 -6.97 13.53 9.80
CA SER A 18 -6.78 14.70 10.66
C SER A 18 -6.52 16.00 9.88
N THR A 19 -6.45 15.97 8.56
CA THR A 19 -6.09 17.13 7.73
C THR A 19 -7.07 17.33 6.58
N PHE A 20 -6.87 16.65 5.46
CA PHE A 20 -7.55 16.94 4.19
C PHE A 20 -8.69 15.97 3.84
N GLU A 21 -8.87 14.86 4.58
CA GLU A 21 -9.96 13.88 4.37
C GLU A 21 -10.72 13.58 5.69
N PRO A 22 -11.37 14.55 6.34
CA PRO A 22 -12.02 14.36 7.65
C PRO A 22 -13.10 13.26 7.66
N ASP A 23 -13.76 13.02 6.52
CA ASP A 23 -14.79 12.00 6.36
C ASP A 23 -14.23 10.57 6.15
N LEU A 24 -12.90 10.41 6.22
CA LEU A 24 -12.26 9.11 6.01
C LEU A 24 -12.59 8.14 7.14
N VAL A 25 -13.45 7.18 6.84
CA VAL A 25 -13.75 6.06 7.75
C VAL A 25 -12.51 5.19 7.95
N MET A 26 -12.13 4.96 9.20
CA MET A 26 -10.93 4.23 9.62
C MET A 26 -11.28 3.14 10.64
N THR A 27 -10.56 2.02 10.56
CA THR A 27 -10.70 0.91 11.51
C THR A 27 -9.74 1.09 12.69
N ASP A 28 -10.06 0.50 13.84
CA ASP A 28 -9.09 0.29 14.92
C ASP A 28 -8.04 -0.79 14.61
N GLY A 29 -8.20 -1.51 13.49
CA GLY A 29 -7.35 -2.61 13.06
C GLY A 29 -7.87 -3.98 13.50
N GLU A 30 -8.97 -4.02 14.25
CA GLU A 30 -9.56 -5.23 14.82
C GLU A 30 -10.99 -5.40 14.31
N ALA A 31 -11.96 -4.79 14.98
CA ALA A 31 -13.39 -5.01 14.73
C ALA A 31 -14.26 -3.74 14.87
N MET A 32 -13.66 -2.56 14.99
CA MET A 32 -14.39 -1.31 15.18
C MET A 32 -14.02 -0.27 14.12
N LEU A 33 -14.99 0.58 13.78
CA LEU A 33 -14.76 1.88 13.13
C LEU A 33 -14.67 2.93 14.24
N VAL A 34 -13.65 3.78 14.18
CA VAL A 34 -13.33 4.73 15.26
C VAL A 34 -13.33 6.17 14.75
N ALA A 35 -13.83 7.11 15.53
CA ALA A 35 -13.93 8.54 15.22
C ALA A 35 -12.60 9.28 15.44
N ASN A 36 -11.86 8.89 16.48
CA ASN A 36 -10.64 9.57 16.88
C ASN A 36 -9.39 8.97 16.23
N ALA A 37 -8.36 9.80 16.05
CA ALA A 37 -7.08 9.38 15.52
C ALA A 37 -6.24 8.73 16.64
N LEU A 38 -6.27 7.40 16.70
CA LEU A 38 -5.48 6.66 17.69
C LEU A 38 -3.99 6.78 17.36
N PRO A 39 -3.08 6.97 18.34
CA PRO A 39 -1.65 6.85 18.08
C PRO A 39 -1.26 5.38 17.80
N VAL A 40 -0.25 5.16 16.95
CA VAL A 40 0.22 3.81 16.60
C VAL A 40 1.08 3.23 17.73
N GLY A 41 0.82 1.98 18.08
CA GLY A 41 1.58 1.25 19.10
C GLY A 41 1.42 1.78 20.53
N VAL A 42 0.39 2.54 20.83
CA VAL A 42 0.07 2.95 22.21
C VAL A 42 -1.16 2.17 22.67
N GLU A 43 -1.03 1.48 23.80
CA GLU A 43 -2.11 0.71 24.42
C GLU A 43 -2.95 1.59 25.36
N GLY A 44 -4.18 1.15 25.65
CA GLY A 44 -5.04 1.81 26.64
C GLY A 44 -5.63 3.17 26.22
N VAL A 45 -5.42 3.60 24.97
CA VAL A 45 -6.03 4.82 24.45
C VAL A 45 -7.54 4.60 24.26
N GLU A 46 -8.34 5.51 24.79
CA GLU A 46 -9.80 5.48 24.62
C GLU A 46 -10.18 5.52 23.13
N LYS A 47 -11.00 4.55 22.71
CA LYS A 47 -11.54 4.47 21.35
C LYS A 47 -12.92 5.12 21.33
N VAL A 48 -13.11 6.16 20.52
CA VAL A 48 -14.44 6.69 20.23
C VAL A 48 -15.03 5.86 19.10
N VAL A 49 -15.88 4.87 19.43
CA VAL A 49 -16.42 3.92 18.46
C VAL A 49 -17.61 4.52 17.70
N GLU A 50 -17.54 4.50 16.37
CA GLU A 50 -18.63 4.95 15.48
C GLU A 50 -19.53 3.79 15.06
N ALA A 51 -18.94 2.61 14.85
CA ALA A 51 -19.67 1.42 14.45
C ALA A 51 -18.88 0.13 14.70
N TRP A 52 -19.60 -0.98 14.79
CA TRP A 52 -19.04 -2.32 14.83
C TRP A 52 -18.77 -2.83 13.41
N ASN A 53 -17.54 -3.27 13.13
CA ASN A 53 -17.09 -3.78 11.84
C ASN A 53 -16.25 -5.07 12.00
N PRO A 54 -16.87 -6.20 12.42
CA PRO A 54 -16.18 -7.49 12.45
C PRO A 54 -15.82 -7.95 11.02
N TYR A 55 -14.90 -8.92 10.89
CA TYR A 55 -14.43 -9.38 9.58
C TYR A 55 -15.54 -9.76 8.59
N ARG A 56 -16.67 -10.32 9.06
CA ARG A 56 -17.81 -10.61 8.18
C ARG A 56 -18.33 -9.34 7.48
N SER A 57 -18.44 -8.23 8.20
CA SER A 57 -18.91 -6.93 7.69
C SER A 57 -17.85 -6.28 6.82
N MET A 58 -16.58 -6.55 7.09
CA MET A 58 -15.46 -6.07 6.27
C MET A 58 -15.56 -6.58 4.82
N PHE A 59 -16.07 -7.80 4.61
CA PHE A 59 -16.29 -8.32 3.25
C PHE A 59 -17.37 -7.54 2.50
N ASP A 60 -18.46 -7.13 3.16
CA ASP A 60 -19.47 -6.26 2.56
C ASP A 60 -18.85 -4.94 2.11
N VAL A 61 -17.94 -4.36 2.92
CA VAL A 61 -17.20 -3.15 2.56
C VAL A 61 -16.29 -3.37 1.36
N VAL A 62 -15.55 -4.49 1.32
CA VAL A 62 -14.66 -4.84 0.19
C VAL A 62 -15.45 -4.96 -1.11
N PHE A 63 -16.57 -5.69 -1.11
CA PHE A 63 -17.37 -5.93 -2.30
C PHE A 63 -18.32 -4.78 -2.67
N SER A 64 -18.50 -3.80 -1.77
CA SER A 64 -19.16 -2.53 -2.12
C SER A 64 -18.30 -1.60 -2.99
N GLY A 65 -16.99 -1.85 -3.08
CA GLY A 65 -16.02 -0.98 -3.75
C GLY A 65 -15.68 0.31 -2.96
N ARG A 66 -16.35 0.60 -1.84
CA ARG A 66 -16.18 1.84 -1.04
C ARG A 66 -14.98 1.80 -0.09
N ARG A 67 -13.86 1.29 -0.61
CA ARG A 67 -12.64 1.04 0.17
C ARG A 67 -11.39 1.47 -0.60
N HIS A 68 -10.38 1.88 0.15
CA HIS A 68 -9.01 1.96 -0.33
C HIS A 68 -8.12 1.23 0.67
N VAL A 69 -7.46 0.15 0.24
CA VAL A 69 -6.47 -0.56 1.06
C VAL A 69 -5.06 -0.16 0.69
N MET A 70 -4.17 -0.11 1.69
CA MET A 70 -2.74 -0.11 1.46
C MET A 70 -2.14 -1.40 2.02
N MET A 71 -1.57 -2.23 1.15
CA MET A 71 -0.99 -3.54 1.50
C MET A 71 0.53 -3.53 1.36
N GLY A 72 1.20 -4.52 1.94
CA GLY A 72 2.59 -4.84 1.59
C GLY A 72 2.68 -5.82 0.42
N ALA A 73 3.89 -6.01 -0.09
CA ALA A 73 4.20 -7.06 -1.06
C ALA A 73 5.57 -7.68 -0.74
N SER A 74 5.66 -8.99 -0.85
CA SER A 74 6.94 -9.72 -0.85
C SER A 74 7.55 -9.77 -2.25
N GLN A 75 6.70 -9.82 -3.29
CA GLN A 75 7.10 -9.55 -4.66
C GLN A 75 6.05 -8.69 -5.38
N MET A 76 6.48 -7.90 -6.35
CA MET A 76 5.65 -7.12 -7.25
C MET A 76 6.27 -7.12 -8.65
N ASP A 77 5.46 -7.33 -9.68
CA ASP A 77 5.92 -7.18 -11.06
C ASP A 77 5.53 -5.83 -11.68
N ARG A 78 6.00 -5.60 -12.91
CA ARG A 78 5.84 -4.32 -13.59
C ARG A 78 4.39 -3.90 -13.84
N PHE A 79 3.43 -4.83 -13.84
CA PHE A 79 2.00 -4.52 -14.01
C PHE A 79 1.26 -4.42 -12.68
N GLY A 80 1.98 -4.52 -11.57
CA GLY A 80 1.43 -4.45 -10.21
C GLY A 80 0.83 -5.77 -9.73
N ASN A 81 1.12 -6.90 -10.38
CA ASN A 81 0.78 -8.18 -9.78
C ASN A 81 1.60 -8.32 -8.51
N GLN A 82 0.92 -8.70 -7.43
CA GLN A 82 1.51 -8.72 -6.09
C GLN A 82 1.55 -10.15 -5.57
N ASN A 83 2.59 -10.48 -4.80
CA ASN A 83 2.74 -11.72 -4.07
C ASN A 83 3.06 -11.46 -2.60
N PHE A 84 2.35 -12.17 -1.73
CA PHE A 84 2.71 -12.43 -0.34
C PHE A 84 2.23 -13.82 0.12
N ALA A 85 2.00 -14.75 -0.82
CA ALA A 85 1.55 -16.11 -0.53
C ALA A 85 2.70 -17.04 -0.19
N CYS A 86 3.67 -17.17 -1.09
CA CYS A 86 4.87 -17.99 -0.94
C CYS A 86 5.91 -17.63 -2.02
N ILE A 87 7.15 -18.07 -1.82
CA ILE A 87 8.24 -18.00 -2.80
C ILE A 87 8.50 -19.40 -3.36
N GLY A 88 8.62 -19.53 -4.67
CA GLY A 88 8.72 -20.78 -5.42
C GLY A 88 7.37 -21.42 -5.79
N PRO A 89 7.39 -22.66 -6.31
CA PRO A 89 6.18 -23.39 -6.72
C PRO A 89 5.17 -23.57 -5.57
N MET A 90 3.87 -23.37 -5.83
CA MET A 90 2.84 -23.42 -4.78
C MET A 90 2.65 -24.81 -4.15
N ASP A 91 2.89 -25.89 -4.89
CA ASP A 91 2.77 -27.27 -4.40
C ASP A 91 3.92 -27.66 -3.45
N LYS A 92 5.08 -26.99 -3.58
CA LYS A 92 6.24 -27.16 -2.71
C LYS A 92 7.03 -25.85 -2.61
N PRO A 93 6.55 -24.86 -1.82
CA PRO A 93 7.19 -23.56 -1.77
C PRO A 93 8.57 -23.64 -1.12
N LYS A 94 9.50 -22.83 -1.63
CA LYS A 94 10.81 -22.63 -0.99
C LYS A 94 10.67 -21.87 0.33
N ALA A 95 9.72 -20.93 0.40
CA ALA A 95 9.35 -20.24 1.62
C ALA A 95 7.84 -19.98 1.64
N GLN A 96 7.17 -20.38 2.72
CA GLN A 96 5.76 -20.08 2.96
C GLN A 96 5.62 -18.68 3.58
N LEU A 97 4.65 -17.90 3.07
CA LEU A 97 4.30 -16.58 3.59
C LEU A 97 2.83 -16.60 4.07
N LEU A 98 2.05 -15.55 3.79
CA LEU A 98 0.72 -15.31 4.38
C LEU A 98 -0.43 -16.03 3.66
N GLY A 99 -0.16 -16.68 2.53
CA GLY A 99 -1.20 -17.10 1.58
C GLY A 99 -1.86 -15.92 0.85
N PHE A 100 -3.04 -16.15 0.26
CA PHE A 100 -3.73 -15.14 -0.58
C PHE A 100 -4.38 -14.01 0.22
N ARG A 101 -4.74 -14.27 1.49
CA ARG A 101 -5.41 -13.30 2.38
C ARG A 101 -6.58 -12.64 1.63
N GLY A 102 -6.72 -11.32 1.74
CA GLY A 102 -7.73 -10.55 1.01
C GLY A 102 -7.26 -9.95 -0.32
N ALA A 103 -6.02 -10.18 -0.78
CA ALA A 103 -5.48 -9.49 -1.95
C ALA A 103 -6.29 -9.72 -3.24
N PRO A 104 -6.80 -10.93 -3.55
CA PRO A 104 -7.60 -11.13 -4.76
C PRO A 104 -8.87 -10.27 -4.76
N GLY A 105 -9.61 -10.30 -3.65
CA GLY A 105 -10.84 -9.49 -3.50
C GLY A 105 -10.57 -8.00 -3.47
N ASN A 106 -9.47 -7.56 -2.83
CA ASN A 106 -9.08 -6.15 -2.79
C ASN A 106 -8.79 -5.61 -4.19
N THR A 107 -7.86 -6.26 -4.88
CA THR A 107 -7.35 -5.79 -6.18
C THR A 107 -8.42 -5.82 -7.27
N ILE A 108 -9.39 -6.74 -7.22
CA ILE A 108 -10.44 -6.81 -8.26
C ILE A 108 -11.62 -5.87 -8.01
N GLN A 109 -11.85 -5.39 -6.77
CA GLN A 109 -13.04 -4.60 -6.42
C GLN A 109 -12.80 -3.17 -5.97
N ASN A 110 -11.63 -2.86 -5.43
CA ASN A 110 -11.41 -1.56 -4.82
C ASN A 110 -10.01 -1.02 -5.06
N LYS A 111 -9.87 0.30 -4.85
CA LYS A 111 -8.58 0.96 -4.99
C LYS A 111 -7.57 0.30 -4.05
N THR A 112 -6.44 -0.13 -4.61
CA THR A 112 -5.38 -0.82 -3.85
C THR A 112 -4.05 -0.12 -4.06
N SER A 113 -3.43 0.34 -2.97
CA SER A 113 -2.07 0.89 -2.97
C SER A 113 -1.12 -0.01 -2.19
N PHE A 114 0.17 0.27 -2.30
CA PHE A 114 1.19 -0.54 -1.64
C PHE A 114 2.19 0.31 -0.88
N TRP A 115 2.66 -0.22 0.25
CA TRP A 115 3.80 0.29 1.01
C TRP A 115 4.89 -0.78 1.01
N ILE A 116 6.06 -0.45 0.46
CA ILE A 116 7.21 -1.34 0.35
C ILE A 116 8.39 -0.70 1.11
N PRO A 117 8.63 -1.08 2.36
CA PRO A 117 9.62 -0.42 3.20
C PRO A 117 11.06 -0.58 2.69
N MET A 118 11.33 -1.62 1.90
CA MET A 118 12.65 -1.90 1.33
C MET A 118 12.51 -2.21 -0.16
N HIS A 119 12.75 -1.20 -0.98
CA HIS A 119 12.82 -1.31 -2.43
C HIS A 119 14.06 -2.13 -2.82
N SER A 120 13.86 -3.25 -3.51
CA SER A 120 14.97 -4.08 -4.01
C SER A 120 14.54 -4.98 -5.16
N VAL A 121 15.53 -5.48 -5.90
CA VAL A 121 15.36 -6.43 -7.01
C VAL A 121 14.75 -7.77 -6.57
N LYS A 122 14.69 -8.06 -5.27
CA LYS A 122 14.01 -9.24 -4.70
C LYS A 122 12.51 -9.01 -4.52
N VAL A 123 12.10 -7.75 -4.35
CA VAL A 123 10.70 -7.36 -4.21
C VAL A 123 10.15 -6.96 -5.58
N PHE A 124 10.79 -6.06 -6.31
CA PHE A 124 10.39 -5.70 -7.66
C PHE A 124 11.04 -6.66 -8.65
N VAL A 125 10.28 -7.64 -9.13
CA VAL A 125 10.74 -8.79 -9.92
C VAL A 125 10.04 -8.83 -11.28
N GLU A 126 10.70 -9.35 -12.32
CA GLU A 126 10.10 -9.45 -13.66
C GLU A 126 8.74 -10.18 -13.65
N ARG A 127 8.60 -11.21 -12.82
CA ARG A 127 7.35 -11.94 -12.62
C ARG A 127 7.26 -12.45 -11.20
N VAL A 128 6.12 -12.24 -10.56
CA VAL A 128 5.85 -12.80 -9.24
C VAL A 128 5.67 -14.32 -9.28
N ASP A 129 6.11 -15.01 -8.25
CA ASP A 129 5.98 -16.47 -8.16
C ASP A 129 4.51 -16.90 -8.07
N VAL A 130 3.72 -16.16 -7.29
CA VAL A 130 2.28 -16.38 -7.11
C VAL A 130 1.55 -15.04 -7.17
N VAL A 131 0.51 -14.96 -7.99
CA VAL A 131 -0.33 -13.77 -8.10
C VAL A 131 -1.38 -13.81 -7.01
N THR A 132 -1.11 -13.13 -5.90
CA THR A 132 -2.12 -12.91 -4.85
C THR A 132 -2.92 -11.64 -5.08
N GLY A 133 -2.29 -10.57 -5.56
CA GLY A 133 -2.96 -9.36 -6.03
C GLY A 133 -2.92 -9.30 -7.55
N VAL A 134 -4.07 -9.04 -8.17
CA VAL A 134 -4.21 -8.92 -9.63
C VAL A 134 -3.57 -7.61 -10.09
N GLY A 135 -2.70 -7.66 -11.09
CA GLY A 135 -2.15 -6.51 -11.81
C GLY A 135 -2.96 -6.12 -13.05
N TYR A 136 -2.57 -5.03 -13.71
CA TYR A 136 -3.31 -4.45 -14.83
C TYR A 136 -3.40 -5.37 -16.05
N ASP A 137 -2.34 -6.11 -16.36
CA ASP A 137 -2.30 -7.07 -17.47
C ASP A 137 -3.39 -8.15 -17.33
N ARG A 138 -3.50 -8.72 -16.13
CA ARG A 138 -4.51 -9.75 -15.82
C ARG A 138 -5.90 -9.16 -15.70
N ALA A 139 -6.05 -7.99 -15.08
CA ALA A 139 -7.35 -7.32 -15.01
C ALA A 139 -7.91 -7.01 -16.40
N LYS A 140 -7.06 -6.56 -17.34
CA LYS A 140 -7.46 -6.32 -18.74
C LYS A 140 -7.90 -7.60 -19.43
N ALA A 141 -7.22 -8.72 -19.20
CA ALA A 141 -7.60 -10.02 -19.73
C ALA A 141 -8.96 -10.55 -19.23
N LEU A 142 -9.44 -10.06 -18.07
CA LEU A 142 -10.75 -10.41 -17.51
C LEU A 142 -11.92 -9.62 -18.12
N GLY A 143 -11.66 -8.61 -18.97
CA GLY A 143 -12.69 -7.79 -19.59
C GLY A 143 -13.63 -7.13 -18.57
N ALA A 144 -14.94 -7.30 -18.72
CA ALA A 144 -15.95 -6.69 -17.85
C ALA A 144 -15.84 -7.10 -16.36
N ALA A 145 -15.25 -8.27 -16.07
CA ALA A 145 -15.01 -8.70 -14.69
C ALA A 145 -13.90 -7.90 -14.00
N GLY A 146 -12.97 -7.31 -14.76
CA GLY A 146 -11.90 -6.44 -14.26
C GLY A 146 -12.28 -4.97 -14.11
N ARG A 147 -13.54 -4.58 -14.37
CA ARG A 147 -13.96 -3.16 -14.48
C ARG A 147 -13.77 -2.29 -13.23
N PHE A 148 -13.64 -2.90 -12.06
CA PHE A 148 -13.41 -2.20 -10.79
C PHE A 148 -11.95 -2.26 -10.33
N HIS A 149 -11.10 -2.96 -11.08
CA HIS A 149 -9.68 -3.02 -10.81
C HIS A 149 -9.06 -1.63 -10.91
N ARG A 150 -8.38 -1.21 -9.84
CA ARG A 150 -7.68 0.07 -9.79
C ARG A 150 -6.53 -0.02 -8.80
N LEU A 151 -5.30 -0.13 -9.28
CA LEU A 151 -4.15 0.10 -8.43
C LEU A 151 -3.94 1.61 -8.28
N GLY A 152 -3.59 2.03 -7.07
CA GLY A 152 -3.15 3.39 -6.77
C GLY A 152 -1.63 3.45 -6.81
N HIS A 153 -1.07 4.17 -5.85
CA HIS A 153 0.38 4.33 -5.72
C HIS A 153 1.06 3.12 -5.08
N VAL A 154 2.33 2.92 -5.44
CA VAL A 154 3.30 2.12 -4.68
C VAL A 154 4.26 3.12 -4.04
N VAL A 155 4.24 3.20 -2.71
CA VAL A 155 5.15 4.06 -1.94
C VAL A 155 6.25 3.18 -1.38
N THR A 156 7.51 3.60 -1.51
CA THR A 156 8.68 2.85 -1.05
C THR A 156 9.62 3.74 -0.25
N ASN A 157 10.70 3.21 0.31
CA ASN A 157 11.75 4.04 0.91
C ASN A 157 12.52 4.92 -0.10
N LEU A 158 12.40 4.67 -1.41
CA LEU A 158 13.12 5.40 -2.45
C LEU A 158 12.26 6.48 -3.13
N GLY A 159 10.95 6.34 -3.11
CA GLY A 159 10.06 7.20 -3.89
C GLY A 159 8.63 6.71 -3.98
N VAL A 160 7.83 7.46 -4.73
CA VAL A 160 6.45 7.15 -5.08
C VAL A 160 6.39 6.70 -6.54
N LEU A 161 5.70 5.61 -6.80
CA LEU A 161 5.47 5.05 -8.13
C LEU A 161 3.96 4.95 -8.40
N ASP A 162 3.59 4.93 -9.67
CA ASP A 162 2.21 4.71 -10.12
C ASP A 162 2.17 3.87 -11.41
N PHE A 163 0.97 3.65 -11.97
CA PHE A 163 0.73 2.89 -13.20
C PHE A 163 0.12 3.76 -14.31
N GLU A 164 0.37 5.07 -14.28
CA GLU A 164 -0.15 6.04 -15.26
C GLU A 164 0.74 6.06 -16.53
N THR A 165 0.94 4.90 -17.11
CA THR A 165 1.62 4.68 -18.40
C THR A 165 0.62 4.15 -19.43
N PRO A 166 0.90 4.26 -20.74
CA PRO A 166 -0.01 3.79 -21.78
C PRO A 166 -0.38 2.29 -21.68
N ASP A 167 0.52 1.48 -21.13
CA ASP A 167 0.35 0.03 -20.96
C ASP A 167 0.16 -0.40 -19.49
N ASN A 168 0.00 0.57 -18.58
CA ASN A 168 -0.13 0.37 -17.13
C ASN A 168 1.04 -0.41 -16.50
N THR A 169 2.24 -0.21 -17.03
CA THR A 169 3.49 -0.55 -16.34
C THR A 169 3.86 0.49 -15.28
N LEU A 170 4.58 0.05 -14.25
CA LEU A 170 5.04 0.86 -13.14
C LEU A 170 5.98 1.98 -13.63
N ARG A 171 5.73 3.22 -13.21
CA ARG A 171 6.60 4.39 -13.49
C ARG A 171 6.97 5.14 -12.22
N ILE A 172 8.11 5.83 -12.25
CA ILE A 172 8.49 6.77 -11.20
C ILE A 172 7.55 7.97 -11.24
N ARG A 173 6.95 8.32 -10.10
CA ARG A 173 6.09 9.51 -9.94
C ARG A 173 6.81 10.64 -9.22
N SER A 174 7.56 10.32 -8.17
CA SER A 174 8.44 11.25 -7.47
C SER A 174 9.55 10.49 -6.74
N LEU A 175 10.70 11.12 -6.56
CA LEU A 175 11.80 10.56 -5.78
C LEU A 175 11.81 11.17 -4.39
N HIS A 176 12.20 10.41 -3.36
CA HIS A 176 12.41 11.01 -2.04
C HIS A 176 13.67 11.88 -2.06
N PRO A 177 13.73 12.98 -1.28
CA PRO A 177 14.89 13.86 -1.29
C PRO A 177 16.20 13.09 -1.07
N GLY A 178 17.17 13.28 -1.98
CA GLY A 178 18.47 12.59 -1.96
C GLY A 178 18.53 11.26 -2.71
N VAL A 179 17.42 10.77 -3.27
CA VAL A 179 17.37 9.56 -4.10
C VAL A 179 17.41 9.94 -5.58
N THR A 180 18.24 9.26 -6.37
CA THR A 180 18.30 9.45 -7.82
C THR A 180 17.44 8.44 -8.58
N ALA A 181 17.12 8.72 -9.84
CA ALA A 181 16.44 7.75 -10.70
C ALA A 181 17.28 6.48 -10.89
N ASP A 182 18.61 6.62 -10.99
CA ASP A 182 19.55 5.51 -11.12
C ASP A 182 19.52 4.58 -9.90
N ASP A 183 19.41 5.12 -8.67
CA ASP A 183 19.29 4.31 -7.44
C ASP A 183 18.05 3.41 -7.49
N LEU A 184 16.91 3.98 -7.91
CA LEU A 184 15.64 3.29 -7.97
C LEU A 184 15.64 2.24 -9.10
N VAL A 185 16.17 2.59 -10.28
CA VAL A 185 16.34 1.65 -11.41
C VAL A 185 17.26 0.50 -11.03
N ALA A 186 18.41 0.76 -10.41
CA ALA A 186 19.36 -0.27 -9.97
C ALA A 186 18.74 -1.21 -8.91
N ALA A 187 17.79 -0.70 -8.12
CA ALA A 187 17.03 -1.47 -7.14
C ALA A 187 15.78 -2.17 -7.72
N THR A 188 15.50 -2.07 -9.02
CA THR A 188 14.32 -2.67 -9.67
C THR A 188 14.71 -3.83 -10.59
N GLY A 189 14.06 -4.98 -10.45
CA GLY A 189 14.39 -6.20 -11.21
C GLY A 189 13.77 -6.30 -12.62
N PHE A 190 13.25 -5.20 -13.15
CA PHE A 190 12.64 -5.09 -14.48
C PHE A 190 12.83 -3.66 -15.03
N ASP A 191 12.61 -3.48 -16.33
CA ASP A 191 12.69 -2.16 -16.97
C ASP A 191 11.60 -1.22 -16.43
N LEU A 192 12.00 -0.30 -15.58
CA LEU A 192 11.13 0.70 -14.98
C LEU A 192 10.95 1.90 -15.91
N VAL A 193 9.74 2.45 -15.98
CA VAL A 193 9.49 3.67 -16.75
C VAL A 193 10.00 4.89 -15.97
N VAL A 194 10.97 5.59 -16.55
CA VAL A 194 11.60 6.80 -16.01
C VAL A 194 11.14 8.00 -16.84
N PRO A 195 10.32 8.92 -16.29
CA PRO A 195 9.96 10.16 -16.97
C PRO A 195 11.14 11.12 -17.16
N ASP A 196 11.04 12.01 -18.16
CA ASP A 196 12.06 13.05 -18.41
C ASP A 196 12.16 14.08 -17.27
N ASP A 197 11.04 14.35 -16.60
CA ASP A 197 10.95 15.26 -15.45
C ASP A 197 10.35 14.51 -14.26
N ILE A 198 11.13 14.38 -13.20
CA ILE A 198 10.75 13.65 -11.98
C ILE A 198 10.85 14.62 -10.81
N PRO A 199 9.73 15.02 -10.20
CA PRO A 199 9.76 15.92 -9.07
C PRO A 199 10.27 15.22 -7.81
N ASP A 200 10.85 16.00 -6.91
CA ASP A 200 11.06 15.56 -5.53
C ASP A 200 9.71 15.38 -4.83
N THR A 201 9.67 14.39 -3.94
CA THR A 201 8.56 14.18 -3.02
C THR A 201 8.50 15.36 -2.06
N ARG A 202 7.36 16.04 -1.98
CA ARG A 202 7.20 17.20 -1.10
C ARG A 202 7.61 16.87 0.34
N ALA A 203 8.24 17.83 1.00
CA ALA A 203 8.43 17.76 2.44
C ALA A 203 7.06 17.84 3.16
N PRO A 204 6.93 17.20 4.34
CA PRO A 204 5.78 17.45 5.21
C PRO A 204 5.82 18.90 5.71
N THR A 205 4.66 19.51 5.87
CA THR A 205 4.54 20.82 6.52
C THR A 205 4.74 20.70 8.03
N ASP A 206 5.02 21.81 8.72
CA ASP A 206 5.18 21.83 10.18
C ASP A 206 3.93 21.28 10.90
N ALA A 207 2.74 21.66 10.42
CA ALA A 207 1.46 21.16 10.96
C ALA A 207 1.29 19.65 10.75
N GLU A 208 1.67 19.12 9.58
CA GLU A 208 1.66 17.68 9.34
C GLU A 208 2.65 16.95 10.25
N MET A 209 3.84 17.54 10.48
CA MET A 209 4.86 16.97 11.35
C MET A 209 4.42 16.92 12.81
N GLU A 210 3.72 17.95 13.31
CA GLU A 210 3.15 17.96 14.66
C GLU A 210 2.11 16.84 14.84
N ILE A 211 1.23 16.67 13.85
CA ILE A 211 0.24 15.58 13.85
C ILE A 211 0.94 14.22 13.78
N ILE A 212 1.93 14.05 12.90
CA ILE A 212 2.71 12.80 12.80
C ILE A 212 3.34 12.44 14.15
N ASN A 213 3.93 13.41 14.85
CA ASN A 213 4.54 13.17 16.16
C ASN A 213 3.51 12.79 17.23
N THR A 214 2.30 13.34 17.15
CA THR A 214 1.18 12.94 18.02
C THR A 214 0.69 11.53 17.69
N LEU A 215 0.62 11.18 16.41
CA LEU A 215 0.20 9.85 15.95
C LEU A 215 1.25 8.77 16.20
N ASP A 216 2.53 9.12 16.24
CA ASP A 216 3.65 8.20 16.42
C ASP A 216 4.61 8.72 17.52
N PRO A 217 4.16 8.75 18.79
CA PRO A 217 4.92 9.34 19.90
C PRO A 217 6.18 8.56 20.26
N ARG A 218 6.32 7.32 19.76
CA ARG A 218 7.49 6.46 19.99
C ARG A 218 8.42 6.36 18.77
N GLY A 219 8.17 7.14 17.72
CA GLY A 219 9.00 7.14 16.51
C GLY A 219 9.07 5.79 15.80
N LEU A 220 8.00 4.99 15.86
CA LEU A 220 7.95 3.65 15.24
C LEU A 220 8.13 3.70 13.72
N ARG A 221 7.74 4.80 13.06
CA ARG A 221 7.94 4.98 11.62
C ARG A 221 9.40 4.84 11.19
N GLY A 222 10.33 5.30 12.03
CA GLY A 222 11.77 5.20 11.75
C GLY A 222 12.30 3.77 11.74
N LYS A 223 11.55 2.80 12.29
CA LYS A 223 11.93 1.38 12.29
C LYS A 223 11.49 0.63 11.03
N GLU A 224 10.56 1.20 10.25
CA GLU A 224 10.09 0.57 9.02
C GLU A 224 10.98 0.86 7.83
N VAL A 225 11.75 1.95 7.85
CA VAL A 225 12.64 2.33 6.75
C VAL A 225 14.07 1.96 7.13
N PRO A 226 14.83 1.26 6.26
CA PRO A 226 16.26 1.02 6.47
C PRO A 226 17.03 2.34 6.62
N GLU A 227 18.11 2.34 7.41
CA GLU A 227 19.07 3.46 7.45
C GLU A 227 19.75 3.68 6.09
#